data_AF-A0A9E0HJI7-F1
#
_entry.id   AF-A0A9E0HJI7-F1
#
_cell.length_a   1.000
_cell.length_b   1.000
_cell.length_c   1.000
_cell.angle_alpha   90.00
_cell.angle_beta   90.00
_cell.angle_gamma   90.00
#
_symmetry.space_group_name_H-M   'P 1'
#
loop_
_entity.id
_entity.type
_entity.pdbx_description
1 polymer ?
#
loop_
_entity_poly.entity_id
_entity_poly.type
_entity_poly.pdbx_seq_one_letter_code
_entity_poly.pdbx_strand_id
1 'polypeptide(L)'
;VDKVSITYGAGSEAKALQWLSPEQTADRKFPFLFTQGEAILTRTWIPIQDSPGIRITYNARVAVPKELMAVMSATNPQERSSDGSYSFRMDQPIPPYLIALAVGDISFKPTGPRTGVYAERSMVDTAAWELADMEKMVEAAEALYGPYRWGRYDVIILPPSFPFGGMENPCLTFATPTIIAGDRSLTALIAHELAHSWSGNLVTNATWDDFWLNEGFTVYFEHRITEKLYGKDYNDMTSLLGYQDLLANMAEIDSGAHPHDTALRLHLEGRNPDDGMTDVPYEKGYAMLRVIESKVGRPKFDAFLRRYFDHFAFHSISTDTFKVYINKELLVPEKIAMNLDDWIDKPGLPANVVIPVSNKFNLVDAEIARWNQGTPAMDLATAGWSTFEWMHFLRHLPTGQTEKQMDALDAAFHFTASGNSEILAAWLEQCVKNDHEKAYPKLAEFLTTVGRRKFLMPLYQELAATPKGKLLAEKIYAKARPNYHSVAVRTVDQMLAWKVGKPPVSF
;
A
#
# COMPACT_ATOMS: atom_id res chain seq x y z
N VAL A 1 -39.49 -5.37 11.66
CA VAL A 1 -38.80 -6.64 11.36
C VAL A 1 -37.45 -6.54 12.02
N ASP A 2 -37.20 -7.31 13.08
CA ASP A 2 -35.98 -7.14 13.88
C ASP A 2 -34.80 -7.95 13.32
N LYS A 3 -35.07 -8.90 12.41
CA LYS A 3 -34.07 -9.70 11.69
C LYS A 3 -34.53 -10.04 10.27
N VAL A 4 -33.59 -10.01 9.32
CA VAL A 4 -33.77 -10.46 7.93
C VAL A 4 -32.77 -11.59 7.69
N SER A 5 -33.22 -12.68 7.03
CA SER A 5 -32.35 -13.78 6.62
C SER A 5 -32.37 -13.89 5.10
N ILE A 6 -31.19 -13.94 4.47
CA ILE A 6 -31.03 -14.00 3.02
C ILE A 6 -30.21 -15.24 2.69
N THR A 7 -30.77 -16.13 1.89
CA THR A 7 -30.03 -17.26 1.30
C THR A 7 -29.54 -16.84 -0.08
N TYR A 8 -28.24 -16.92 -0.32
CA TYR A 8 -27.60 -16.48 -1.56
C TYR A 8 -26.35 -17.30 -1.87
N GLY A 9 -25.80 -17.11 -3.08
CA GLY A 9 -24.47 -17.54 -3.46
C GLY A 9 -23.81 -16.44 -4.30
N ALA A 10 -22.52 -16.18 -4.07
CA ALA A 10 -21.78 -15.21 -4.86
C ALA A 10 -21.55 -15.75 -6.28
N GLY A 11 -21.73 -14.90 -7.30
CA GLY A 11 -21.43 -15.24 -8.69
C GLY A 11 -19.92 -15.32 -8.97
N SER A 12 -19.53 -15.90 -10.10
CA SER A 12 -18.12 -15.95 -10.52
C SER A 12 -17.56 -14.56 -10.89
N GLU A 13 -18.46 -13.61 -11.13
CA GLU A 13 -18.19 -12.20 -11.39
C GLU A 13 -18.06 -11.33 -10.12
N ALA A 14 -18.12 -11.92 -8.92
CA ALA A 14 -17.97 -11.21 -7.66
C ALA A 14 -16.60 -10.55 -7.57
N LYS A 15 -16.55 -9.25 -7.86
CA LYS A 15 -15.31 -8.48 -7.97
C LYS A 15 -14.51 -8.40 -6.68
N ALA A 16 -15.13 -8.59 -5.52
CA ALA A 16 -14.42 -8.68 -4.25
C ALA A 16 -13.61 -9.97 -4.11
N LEU A 17 -14.00 -11.07 -4.78
CA LEU A 17 -13.40 -12.38 -4.59
C LEU A 17 -12.32 -12.63 -5.64
N GLN A 18 -11.09 -12.91 -5.20
CA GLN A 18 -10.07 -13.47 -6.08
C GLN A 18 -9.87 -14.95 -5.80
N TRP A 19 -10.29 -15.78 -6.75
CA TRP A 19 -10.02 -17.21 -6.77
C TRP A 19 -8.72 -17.49 -7.53
N LEU A 20 -7.79 -18.17 -6.87
CA LEU A 20 -6.50 -18.55 -7.40
C LEU A 20 -6.42 -20.05 -7.56
N SER A 21 -5.98 -20.50 -8.74
CA SER A 21 -5.64 -21.89 -8.98
C SER A 21 -4.36 -22.25 -8.21
N PRO A 22 -4.07 -23.55 -8.00
CA PRO A 22 -2.83 -23.97 -7.36
C PRO A 22 -1.60 -23.32 -8.00
N GLU A 23 -1.52 -23.23 -9.32
CA GLU A 23 -0.36 -22.68 -10.04
C GLU A 23 -0.04 -21.21 -9.71
N GLN A 24 -1.05 -20.46 -9.22
CA GLN A 24 -0.93 -19.06 -8.83
C GLN A 24 -0.52 -18.87 -7.36
N THR A 25 -0.40 -19.96 -6.60
CA THR A 25 0.06 -19.96 -5.20
C THR A 25 1.57 -20.22 -5.12
N ALA A 26 2.22 -19.78 -4.03
CA ALA A 26 3.64 -20.00 -3.81
C ALA A 26 3.99 -21.49 -3.73
N ASP A 27 3.16 -22.29 -3.05
CA ASP A 27 3.39 -23.72 -2.85
C ASP A 27 2.93 -24.60 -4.03
N ARG A 28 2.15 -24.05 -4.96
CA ARG A 28 1.64 -24.72 -6.18
C ARG A 28 0.84 -26.00 -5.96
N LYS A 29 0.30 -26.19 -4.75
CA LYS A 29 -0.39 -27.43 -4.34
C LYS A 29 -1.90 -27.27 -4.18
N PHE A 30 -2.33 -26.16 -3.61
CA PHE A 30 -3.72 -25.92 -3.25
C PHE A 30 -4.18 -24.57 -3.80
N PRO A 31 -5.48 -24.41 -4.09
CA PRO A 31 -6.01 -23.11 -4.47
C PRO A 31 -5.97 -22.14 -3.29
N PHE A 32 -6.11 -20.85 -3.60
CA PHE A 32 -6.22 -19.78 -2.61
C PHE A 32 -7.41 -18.88 -2.95
N LEU A 33 -8.09 -18.35 -1.94
CA LEU A 33 -9.11 -17.33 -2.07
C LEU A 33 -8.74 -16.17 -1.14
N PHE A 34 -8.88 -14.94 -1.61
CA PHE A 34 -8.95 -13.79 -0.73
C PHE A 34 -9.97 -12.77 -1.22
N THR A 35 -10.38 -11.87 -0.32
CA THR A 35 -11.33 -10.81 -0.62
C THR A 35 -10.69 -9.42 -0.60
N GLN A 36 -11.21 -8.51 -1.41
CA GLN A 36 -11.00 -7.06 -1.30
C GLN A 36 -12.36 -6.37 -1.31
N GLY A 37 -12.78 -5.84 -0.16
CA GLY A 37 -14.09 -5.20 0.01
C GLY A 37 -14.10 -3.72 -0.38
N GLU A 38 -12.98 -3.03 -0.18
CA GLU A 38 -12.85 -1.61 -0.49
C GLU A 38 -12.87 -1.34 -2.00
N ALA A 39 -13.55 -0.29 -2.47
CA ALA A 39 -14.42 0.65 -1.72
C ALA A 39 -15.86 0.17 -1.53
N ILE A 40 -16.42 -0.48 -2.56
CA ILE A 40 -17.85 -0.83 -2.61
C ILE A 40 -18.05 -2.25 -3.17
N LEU A 41 -17.11 -3.15 -2.88
CA LEU A 41 -17.10 -4.50 -3.42
C LEU A 41 -17.68 -5.53 -2.45
N THR A 42 -17.81 -5.23 -1.15
CA THR A 42 -18.43 -6.17 -0.19
C THR A 42 -19.84 -6.59 -0.64
N ARG A 43 -20.61 -5.67 -1.25
CA ARG A 43 -21.93 -6.00 -1.85
C ARG A 43 -21.91 -7.09 -2.92
N THR A 44 -20.76 -7.37 -3.53
CA THR A 44 -20.63 -8.36 -4.62
C THR A 44 -20.63 -9.80 -4.12
N TRP A 45 -20.40 -10.01 -2.83
CA TRP A 45 -20.41 -11.34 -2.22
C TRP A 45 -21.21 -11.42 -0.91
N ILE A 46 -21.63 -10.29 -0.32
CA ILE A 46 -22.55 -10.23 0.83
C ILE A 46 -23.66 -9.22 0.54
N PRO A 47 -24.95 -9.61 0.54
CA PRO A 47 -26.06 -8.66 0.47
C PRO A 47 -26.10 -7.79 1.75
N ILE A 48 -25.57 -6.57 1.68
CA ILE A 48 -25.42 -5.66 2.81
C ILE A 48 -25.58 -4.19 2.39
N GLN A 49 -25.85 -3.31 3.37
CA GLN A 49 -25.76 -1.86 3.20
C GLN A 49 -24.28 -1.44 3.11
N ASP A 50 -23.71 -1.57 1.92
CA ASP A 50 -22.29 -1.42 1.66
C ASP A 50 -21.86 0.06 1.55
N SER A 51 -21.75 0.72 2.70
CA SER A 51 -21.33 2.11 2.85
C SER A 51 -20.45 2.26 4.09
N PRO A 52 -19.36 3.07 4.05
CA PRO A 52 -18.49 3.28 5.20
C PRO A 52 -19.20 4.05 6.34
N GLY A 53 -20.30 4.73 6.05
CA GLY A 53 -21.17 5.38 7.04
C GLY A 53 -22.02 4.41 7.88
N ILE A 54 -22.07 3.12 7.52
CA ILE A 54 -22.80 2.08 8.26
C ILE A 54 -21.79 1.16 8.93
N ARG A 55 -21.93 0.90 10.23
CA ARG A 55 -21.05 -0.02 10.96
C ARG A 55 -21.83 -1.19 11.54
N ILE A 56 -21.23 -2.38 11.49
CA ILE A 56 -21.81 -3.61 12.02
C ILE A 56 -20.76 -4.45 12.77
N THR A 57 -21.21 -5.18 13.77
CA THR A 57 -20.48 -6.35 14.30
C THR A 57 -20.87 -7.58 13.49
N TYR A 58 -20.04 -8.62 13.42
CA TYR A 58 -20.41 -9.85 12.72
C TYR A 58 -19.93 -11.11 13.43
N ASN A 59 -20.68 -12.20 13.19
CA ASN A 59 -20.27 -13.57 13.46
C ASN A 59 -20.35 -14.34 12.14
N ALA A 60 -19.34 -15.15 11.84
CA ALA A 60 -19.31 -15.96 10.63
C ALA A 60 -18.98 -17.41 10.97
N ARG A 61 -19.61 -18.34 10.24
CA ARG A 61 -19.19 -19.74 10.18
C ARG A 61 -18.78 -20.03 8.76
N VAL A 62 -17.55 -20.48 8.57
CA VAL A 62 -16.96 -20.75 7.26
C VAL A 62 -16.55 -22.20 7.20
N ALA A 63 -17.06 -22.92 6.21
CA ALA A 63 -16.67 -24.29 5.92
C ALA A 63 -15.79 -24.32 4.66
N VAL A 64 -14.64 -24.96 4.74
CA VAL A 64 -13.65 -25.07 3.67
C VAL A 64 -13.14 -26.52 3.57
N PRO A 65 -12.48 -26.93 2.48
CA PRO A 65 -11.77 -28.22 2.45
C PRO A 65 -10.86 -28.39 3.67
N LYS A 66 -10.80 -29.59 4.26
CA LYS A 66 -10.07 -29.87 5.51
C LYS A 66 -8.55 -29.63 5.40
N GLU A 67 -8.03 -29.58 4.18
CA GLU A 67 -6.64 -29.25 3.87
C GLU A 67 -6.36 -27.74 3.96
N LEU A 68 -7.37 -26.90 4.11
CA LEU A 68 -7.25 -25.44 4.09
C LEU A 68 -7.62 -24.81 5.45
N MET A 69 -7.11 -23.61 5.65
CA MET A 69 -7.47 -22.74 6.77
C MET A 69 -8.21 -21.52 6.24
N ALA A 70 -9.27 -21.12 6.95
CA ALA A 70 -9.92 -19.85 6.76
C ALA A 70 -9.44 -18.86 7.83
N VAL A 71 -9.23 -17.61 7.43
CA VAL A 71 -8.97 -16.48 8.32
C VAL A 71 -9.81 -15.29 7.85
N MET A 72 -10.26 -14.45 8.78
CA MET A 72 -11.11 -13.28 8.51
C MET A 72 -10.60 -12.05 9.27
N SER A 73 -11.15 -10.88 8.98
CA SER A 73 -10.95 -9.67 9.79
C SER A 73 -11.69 -9.77 11.13
N ALA A 74 -11.23 -10.67 12.00
CA ALA A 74 -11.82 -11.09 13.27
C ALA A 74 -10.79 -11.83 14.13
N THR A 75 -11.21 -12.37 15.28
CA THR A 75 -10.37 -13.32 16.03
C THR A 75 -10.13 -14.58 15.20
N ASN A 76 -8.86 -14.89 14.91
CA ASN A 76 -8.46 -15.95 13.99
C ASN A 76 -7.90 -17.20 14.70
N PRO A 77 -8.05 -18.38 14.07
CA PRO A 77 -7.37 -19.60 14.52
C PRO A 77 -5.87 -19.51 14.27
N GLN A 78 -5.05 -20.10 15.14
CA GLN A 78 -3.60 -20.22 14.94
C GLN A 78 -3.19 -21.60 14.43
N GLU A 79 -4.14 -22.53 14.38
CA GLU A 79 -3.96 -23.91 13.91
C GLU A 79 -5.11 -24.28 12.99
N ARG A 80 -4.86 -25.24 12.09
CA ARG A 80 -5.86 -25.73 11.15
C ARG A 80 -6.92 -26.55 11.88
N SER A 81 -8.19 -26.32 11.55
CA SER A 81 -9.28 -27.19 12.01
C SER A 81 -9.17 -28.58 11.38
N SER A 82 -9.47 -29.63 12.16
CA SER A 82 -9.48 -31.02 11.68
C SER A 82 -10.60 -31.32 10.68
N ASP A 83 -11.69 -30.54 10.69
CA ASP A 83 -12.89 -30.78 9.87
C ASP A 83 -13.15 -29.68 8.83
N GLY A 84 -12.30 -28.66 8.76
CA GLY A 84 -12.46 -27.52 7.85
C GLY A 84 -13.55 -26.53 8.25
N SER A 85 -14.10 -26.61 9.47
CA SER A 85 -15.07 -25.65 10.00
C SER A 85 -14.39 -24.61 10.89
N TYR A 86 -14.67 -23.34 10.62
CA TYR A 86 -14.14 -22.19 11.36
C TYR A 86 -15.26 -21.27 11.81
N SER A 87 -15.15 -20.71 13.01
CA SER A 87 -16.07 -19.70 13.55
C SER A 87 -15.30 -18.43 13.88
N PHE A 88 -15.83 -17.30 13.41
CA PHE A 88 -15.23 -15.99 13.59
C PHE A 88 -16.20 -15.06 14.30
N ARG A 89 -15.64 -14.15 15.10
CA ARG A 89 -16.39 -13.13 15.82
C ARG A 89 -15.62 -11.82 15.80
N MET A 90 -16.31 -10.77 15.34
CA MET A 90 -15.87 -9.38 15.38
C MET A 90 -16.85 -8.61 16.26
N ASP A 91 -16.40 -8.31 17.48
CA ASP A 91 -17.19 -7.60 18.49
C ASP A 91 -17.16 -6.08 18.31
N GLN A 92 -16.15 -5.57 17.61
CA GLN A 92 -16.04 -4.15 17.29
C GLN A 92 -16.88 -3.82 16.06
N PRO A 93 -17.68 -2.73 16.06
CA PRO A 93 -18.48 -2.37 14.90
C PRO A 93 -17.61 -1.75 13.80
N ILE A 94 -17.59 -2.39 12.63
CA ILE A 94 -16.77 -2.01 11.47
C ILE A 94 -17.62 -1.69 10.25
N PRO A 95 -17.19 -0.79 9.35
CA PRO A 95 -17.80 -0.64 8.04
C PRO A 95 -17.66 -1.91 7.19
N PRO A 96 -18.64 -2.23 6.30
CA PRO A 96 -18.63 -3.46 5.49
C PRO A 96 -17.40 -3.67 4.61
N TYR A 97 -16.73 -2.61 4.15
CA TYR A 97 -15.54 -2.75 3.30
C TYR A 97 -14.37 -3.46 4.00
N LEU A 98 -14.37 -3.46 5.35
CA LEU A 98 -13.39 -4.12 6.21
C LEU A 98 -13.70 -5.59 6.50
N ILE A 99 -14.82 -6.13 5.99
CA ILE A 99 -15.10 -7.57 6.12
C ILE A 99 -14.23 -8.30 5.10
N ALA A 100 -13.29 -9.09 5.61
CA ALA A 100 -12.34 -9.83 4.80
C ALA A 100 -12.35 -11.32 5.12
N LEU A 101 -12.00 -12.12 4.10
CA LEU A 101 -11.81 -13.56 4.17
C LEU A 101 -10.59 -13.94 3.32
N ALA A 102 -9.73 -14.81 3.86
CA ALA A 102 -8.75 -15.55 3.08
C ALA A 102 -8.84 -17.05 3.40
N VAL A 103 -8.68 -17.89 2.39
CA VAL A 103 -8.71 -19.35 2.49
C VAL A 103 -7.58 -19.94 1.65
N GLY A 104 -6.76 -20.81 2.25
CA GLY A 104 -5.66 -21.47 1.54
C GLY A 104 -4.90 -22.46 2.41
N ASP A 105 -3.76 -22.95 1.91
CA ASP A 105 -2.79 -23.76 2.68
C ASP A 105 -1.98 -22.87 3.64
N ILE A 106 -2.70 -22.19 4.53
CA ILE A 106 -2.15 -21.16 5.42
C ILE A 106 -1.56 -21.81 6.68
N SER A 107 -0.46 -21.24 7.15
CA SER A 107 0.19 -21.49 8.45
C SER A 107 0.38 -20.18 9.21
N PHE A 108 0.53 -20.28 10.53
CA PHE A 108 0.70 -19.14 11.43
C PHE A 108 2.06 -19.21 12.16
N LYS A 109 2.70 -18.06 12.36
CA LYS A 109 3.79 -17.89 13.32
C LYS A 109 3.63 -16.61 14.14
N PRO A 110 3.82 -16.65 15.47
CA PRO A 110 3.85 -15.43 16.27
C PRO A 110 5.11 -14.62 15.97
N THR A 111 4.99 -13.30 15.98
CA THR A 111 6.12 -12.35 15.93
C THR A 111 6.25 -11.52 17.20
N GLY A 112 5.24 -11.58 18.07
CA GLY A 112 5.18 -10.87 19.34
C GLY A 112 4.07 -11.41 20.24
N PRO A 113 3.84 -10.81 21.42
CA PRO A 113 2.80 -11.22 22.36
C PRO A 113 1.39 -11.15 21.75
N ARG A 114 1.12 -10.14 20.91
CA ARG A 114 -0.18 -9.95 20.25
C ARG A 114 -0.09 -9.75 18.74
N THR A 115 1.08 -10.04 18.16
CA THR A 115 1.32 -9.98 16.72
C THR A 115 1.76 -11.32 16.17
N GLY A 116 1.47 -11.55 14.89
CA GLY A 116 1.79 -12.78 14.20
C GLY A 116 1.55 -12.67 12.72
N VAL A 117 2.05 -13.65 11.99
CA VAL A 117 1.98 -13.70 10.53
C VAL A 117 1.30 -14.99 10.09
N TYR A 118 0.37 -14.84 9.16
CA TYR A 118 -0.19 -15.90 8.36
C TYR A 118 0.45 -15.86 6.96
N ALA A 119 0.77 -17.02 6.40
CA ALA A 119 1.21 -17.13 5.01
C ALA A 119 1.06 -18.59 4.52
N GLU A 120 1.32 -18.82 3.23
CA GLU A 120 1.57 -20.17 2.72
C GLU A 120 2.73 -20.85 3.48
N ARG A 121 2.72 -22.19 3.54
CA ARG A 121 3.63 -22.98 4.40
C ARG A 121 5.10 -22.68 4.14
N SER A 122 5.50 -22.52 2.87
CA SER A 122 6.88 -22.20 2.51
C SER A 122 7.30 -20.78 2.87
N MET A 123 6.34 -19.87 3.08
CA MET A 123 6.59 -18.43 3.26
C MET A 123 6.51 -17.97 4.71
N VAL A 124 5.82 -18.70 5.59
CA VAL A 124 5.52 -18.23 6.96
C VAL A 124 6.76 -17.94 7.79
N ASP A 125 7.85 -18.69 7.60
CA ASP A 125 9.11 -18.50 8.32
C ASP A 125 9.83 -17.23 7.88
N THR A 126 9.94 -17.04 6.55
CA THR A 126 10.53 -15.84 5.96
C THR A 126 9.71 -14.61 6.32
N ALA A 127 8.38 -14.71 6.25
CA ALA A 127 7.49 -13.60 6.58
C ALA A 127 7.52 -13.23 8.07
N ALA A 128 7.58 -14.22 8.97
CA ALA A 128 7.74 -13.96 10.40
C ALA A 128 9.10 -13.32 10.73
N TRP A 129 10.16 -13.70 10.01
CA TRP A 129 11.46 -13.05 10.16
C TRP A 129 11.45 -11.60 9.66
N GLU A 130 10.81 -11.34 8.51
CA GLU A 130 10.69 -10.00 7.92
C GLU A 130 9.90 -9.07 8.85
N LEU A 131 8.79 -9.57 9.40
CA LEU A 131 7.83 -8.79 10.19
C LEU A 131 8.03 -8.95 11.72
N ALA A 132 9.24 -9.30 12.15
CA ALA A 132 9.53 -9.51 13.57
C ALA A 132 9.41 -8.24 14.42
N ASP A 133 9.45 -7.05 13.81
CA ASP A 133 9.37 -5.77 14.51
C ASP A 133 7.93 -5.24 14.66
N MET A 134 6.91 -6.01 14.26
CA MET A 134 5.50 -5.58 14.35
C MET A 134 5.06 -5.16 15.76
N GLU A 135 5.45 -5.89 16.81
CA GLU A 135 5.08 -5.49 18.18
C GLU A 135 5.66 -4.12 18.53
N LYS A 136 6.90 -3.81 18.12
CA LYS A 136 7.51 -2.50 18.35
C LYS A 136 6.72 -1.38 17.66
N MET A 137 6.16 -1.66 16.48
CA MET A 137 5.29 -0.71 15.78
C MET A 137 3.99 -0.48 16.56
N VAL A 138 3.36 -1.55 17.07
CA VAL A 138 2.14 -1.44 17.90
C VAL A 138 2.42 -0.64 19.18
N GLU A 139 3.51 -0.93 19.90
CA GLU A 139 3.90 -0.18 21.10
C GLU A 139 4.18 1.30 20.79
N ALA A 140 4.85 1.60 19.67
CA ALA A 140 5.11 2.97 19.24
C ALA A 140 3.82 3.71 18.89
N ALA A 141 2.91 3.07 18.16
CA ALA A 141 1.61 3.63 17.82
C ALA A 141 0.76 3.90 19.08
N GLU A 142 0.74 2.96 20.02
CA GLU A 142 -0.03 3.12 21.26
C GLU A 142 0.47 4.25 22.15
N ALA A 143 1.80 4.38 22.24
CA ALA A 143 2.44 5.46 22.98
C ALA A 143 2.04 6.85 22.44
N LEU A 144 1.83 6.95 21.13
CA LEU A 144 1.44 8.18 20.45
C LEU A 144 -0.06 8.47 20.67
N TYR A 145 -0.96 7.63 20.15
CA TYR A 145 -2.37 8.00 19.97
C TYR A 145 -3.37 7.12 20.72
N GLY A 146 -2.94 6.44 21.78
CA GLY A 146 -3.82 5.70 22.69
C GLY A 146 -3.87 4.20 22.38
N PRO A 147 -4.67 3.40 23.09
CA PRO A 147 -4.60 1.94 23.03
C PRO A 147 -4.99 1.36 21.67
N TYR A 148 -4.40 0.23 21.32
CA TYR A 148 -4.82 -0.60 20.19
C TYR A 148 -6.10 -1.35 20.54
N ARG A 149 -7.22 -0.99 19.91
CA ARG A 149 -8.58 -1.40 20.35
C ARG A 149 -9.11 -2.70 19.73
N TRP A 150 -8.26 -3.44 19.00
CA TRP A 150 -8.68 -4.62 18.22
C TRP A 150 -8.17 -5.95 18.78
N GLY A 151 -7.42 -5.91 19.90
CA GLY A 151 -6.86 -7.10 20.54
C GLY A 151 -5.53 -7.53 19.93
N ARG A 152 -5.58 -8.31 18.84
CA ARG A 152 -4.38 -8.78 18.12
C ARG A 152 -4.19 -8.04 16.81
N TYR A 153 -2.94 -7.83 16.42
CA TYR A 153 -2.56 -7.29 15.12
C TYR A 153 -1.77 -8.36 14.37
N ASP A 154 -2.46 -9.16 13.56
CA ASP A 154 -1.83 -10.17 12.72
C ASP A 154 -1.81 -9.69 11.25
N VAL A 155 -0.83 -10.15 10.48
CA VAL A 155 -0.68 -9.86 9.04
C VAL A 155 -0.77 -11.15 8.25
N ILE A 156 -1.48 -11.18 7.13
CA ILE A 156 -1.40 -12.26 6.15
C ILE A 156 -0.63 -11.81 4.90
N ILE A 157 0.42 -12.55 4.57
CA ILE A 157 1.10 -12.40 3.27
C ILE A 157 0.30 -13.16 2.22
N LEU A 158 -0.28 -12.40 1.30
CA LEU A 158 -1.08 -12.96 0.20
C LEU A 158 -0.19 -13.50 -0.93
N PRO A 159 -0.75 -14.29 -1.86
CA PRO A 159 -0.04 -14.70 -3.06
C PRO A 159 0.38 -13.51 -3.94
N PRO A 160 1.36 -13.68 -4.85
CA PRO A 160 1.92 -12.58 -5.64
C PRO A 160 0.93 -11.86 -6.57
N SER A 161 -0.26 -12.44 -6.79
CA SER A 161 -1.34 -11.82 -7.55
C SER A 161 -2.04 -10.68 -6.80
N PHE A 162 -1.73 -10.41 -5.52
CA PHE A 162 -2.34 -9.30 -4.79
C PHE A 162 -1.98 -7.95 -5.45
N PRO A 163 -2.98 -7.15 -5.88
CA PRO A 163 -2.72 -6.00 -6.74
C PRO A 163 -2.29 -4.73 -5.99
N PHE A 164 -2.48 -4.67 -4.67
CA PHE A 164 -2.22 -3.50 -3.82
C PHE A 164 -0.97 -3.66 -2.94
N GLY A 165 -0.66 -2.63 -2.15
CA GLY A 165 0.36 -2.71 -1.09
C GLY A 165 -0.16 -3.59 0.05
N GLY A 166 -1.16 -3.09 0.77
CA GLY A 166 -1.89 -3.82 1.80
C GLY A 166 -3.37 -3.46 1.82
N MET A 167 -4.07 -3.95 2.83
CA MET A 167 -5.45 -3.59 3.19
C MET A 167 -5.59 -3.76 4.70
N GLU A 168 -6.11 -2.73 5.37
CA GLU A 168 -6.12 -2.54 6.82
C GLU A 168 -7.18 -3.37 7.57
N ASN A 169 -7.59 -4.49 6.99
CA ASN A 169 -8.58 -5.41 7.53
C ASN A 169 -8.34 -5.66 9.05
N PRO A 170 -9.30 -5.30 9.94
CA PRO A 170 -9.07 -5.28 11.37
C PRO A 170 -8.75 -6.68 11.89
N CYS A 171 -7.76 -6.76 12.79
CA CYS A 171 -7.16 -7.99 13.31
C CYS A 171 -6.36 -8.85 12.31
N LEU A 172 -6.41 -8.54 11.01
CA LEU A 172 -5.77 -9.35 9.96
C LEU A 172 -5.43 -8.50 8.72
N THR A 173 -4.41 -7.66 8.81
CA THR A 173 -3.94 -6.86 7.67
C THR A 173 -3.54 -7.78 6.51
N PHE A 174 -4.02 -7.49 5.30
CA PHE A 174 -3.56 -8.18 4.10
C PHE A 174 -2.33 -7.44 3.58
N ALA A 175 -1.29 -8.16 3.20
CA ALA A 175 -0.07 -7.55 2.66
C ALA A 175 0.44 -8.31 1.43
N THR A 176 0.99 -7.55 0.48
CA THR A 176 1.70 -8.06 -0.69
C THR A 176 2.94 -8.87 -0.28
N PRO A 177 3.32 -9.94 -1.00
CA PRO A 177 4.60 -10.61 -0.73
C PRO A 177 5.81 -9.77 -1.15
N THR A 178 5.61 -8.67 -1.89
CA THR A 178 6.71 -7.81 -2.35
C THR A 178 7.42 -7.04 -1.24
N ILE A 179 6.86 -7.00 -0.02
CA ILE A 179 7.55 -6.44 1.16
C ILE A 179 8.52 -7.42 1.83
N ILE A 180 8.55 -8.69 1.41
CA ILE A 180 9.49 -9.69 1.91
C ILE A 180 10.82 -9.52 1.18
N ALA A 181 11.63 -8.56 1.65
CA ALA A 181 12.89 -8.17 1.02
C ALA A 181 14.10 -9.01 1.48
N GLY A 182 14.00 -9.65 2.65
CA GLY A 182 15.10 -10.39 3.28
C GLY A 182 16.02 -9.52 4.16
N ASP A 183 15.64 -8.26 4.39
CA ASP A 183 16.39 -7.28 5.20
C ASP A 183 15.52 -6.34 6.04
N ARG A 184 14.17 -6.50 6.01
CA ARG A 184 13.16 -5.68 6.70
C ARG A 184 13.03 -4.26 6.20
N SER A 185 13.64 -3.93 5.07
CA SER A 185 13.69 -2.56 4.55
C SER A 185 12.35 -2.05 4.00
N LEU A 186 11.41 -2.95 3.69
CA LEU A 186 10.09 -2.61 3.13
C LEU A 186 8.94 -2.71 4.16
N THR A 187 9.27 -2.75 5.45
CA THR A 187 8.28 -2.93 6.54
C THR A 187 7.51 -1.66 6.87
N ALA A 188 7.84 -0.50 6.29
CA ALA A 188 7.09 0.75 6.47
C ALA A 188 5.62 0.62 6.05
N LEU A 189 5.33 -0.21 5.05
CA LEU A 189 3.94 -0.54 4.68
C LEU A 189 3.16 -1.05 5.90
N ILE A 190 3.76 -1.88 6.75
CA ILE A 190 3.07 -2.40 7.94
C ILE A 190 2.78 -1.29 8.96
N ALA A 191 3.62 -0.25 9.04
CA ALA A 191 3.33 0.92 9.86
C ALA A 191 2.12 1.71 9.33
N HIS A 192 1.94 1.79 8.01
CA HIS A 192 0.76 2.37 7.36
C HIS A 192 -0.50 1.59 7.70
N GLU A 193 -0.49 0.28 7.45
CA GLU A 193 -1.63 -0.60 7.73
C GLU A 193 -1.97 -0.63 9.23
N LEU A 194 -0.97 -0.52 10.10
CA LEU A 194 -1.18 -0.40 11.54
C LEU A 194 -1.82 0.95 11.90
N ALA A 195 -1.37 2.06 11.31
CA ALA A 195 -1.92 3.39 11.56
C ALA A 195 -3.43 3.45 11.27
N HIS A 196 -3.89 2.72 10.25
CA HIS A 196 -5.31 2.60 9.94
C HIS A 196 -6.17 2.04 11.08
N SER A 197 -5.56 1.31 12.02
CA SER A 197 -6.24 0.85 13.24
C SER A 197 -6.80 2.01 14.07
N TRP A 198 -6.35 3.25 13.82
CA TRP A 198 -6.93 4.50 14.34
C TRP A 198 -7.66 5.29 13.25
N SER A 199 -7.02 5.57 12.11
CA SER A 199 -7.58 6.36 11.00
C SER A 199 -8.07 5.48 9.85
N GLY A 200 -9.38 5.31 9.73
CA GLY A 200 -10.01 4.41 8.77
C GLY A 200 -10.80 3.32 9.48
N ASN A 201 -10.20 2.59 10.42
CA ASN A 201 -10.92 1.53 11.14
C ASN A 201 -11.71 2.06 12.33
N LEU A 202 -11.02 2.80 13.21
CA LEU A 202 -11.60 3.31 14.45
C LEU A 202 -12.40 4.59 14.21
N VAL A 203 -11.86 5.52 13.42
CA VAL A 203 -12.57 6.68 12.90
C VAL A 203 -12.61 6.57 11.39
N THR A 204 -13.79 6.32 10.81
CA THR A 204 -13.95 6.05 9.38
C THR A 204 -14.54 7.28 8.69
N ASN A 205 -14.18 7.53 7.43
CA ASN A 205 -14.92 8.42 6.54
C ASN A 205 -16.42 8.02 6.43
N ALA A 206 -17.34 9.00 6.43
CA ALA A 206 -18.77 8.72 6.31
C ALA A 206 -19.19 8.36 4.87
N THR A 207 -18.50 8.92 3.88
CA THR A 207 -18.65 8.60 2.46
C THR A 207 -17.27 8.56 1.79
N TRP A 208 -17.19 8.04 0.57
CA TRP A 208 -15.95 8.04 -0.20
C TRP A 208 -15.49 9.44 -0.63
N ASP A 209 -16.35 10.46 -0.56
CA ASP A 209 -15.94 11.86 -0.76
C ASP A 209 -15.03 12.35 0.39
N ASP A 210 -15.13 11.73 1.57
CA ASP A 210 -14.36 12.04 2.77
C ASP A 210 -13.12 11.14 2.93
N PHE A 211 -12.72 10.41 1.88
CA PHE A 211 -11.66 9.38 1.95
C PHE A 211 -10.32 9.89 2.50
N TRP A 212 -10.00 11.17 2.27
CA TRP A 212 -8.79 11.81 2.82
C TRP A 212 -8.72 11.80 4.36
N LEU A 213 -9.86 11.67 5.07
CA LEU A 213 -9.88 11.55 6.53
C LEU A 213 -9.28 10.22 7.01
N ASN A 214 -9.35 9.18 6.18
CA ASN A 214 -8.62 7.95 6.42
C ASN A 214 -7.15 8.18 6.04
N GLU A 215 -6.89 8.38 4.75
CA GLU A 215 -5.54 8.31 4.20
C GLU A 215 -4.60 9.41 4.69
N GLY A 216 -5.05 10.65 4.71
CA GLY A 216 -4.23 11.78 5.16
C GLY A 216 -3.80 11.63 6.61
N PHE A 217 -4.69 11.13 7.48
CA PHE A 217 -4.38 10.84 8.88
C PHE A 217 -3.51 9.60 9.02
N THR A 218 -3.73 8.57 8.20
CA THR A 218 -2.93 7.35 8.20
C THR A 218 -1.50 7.65 7.79
N VAL A 219 -1.26 8.34 6.68
CA VAL A 219 0.10 8.75 6.26
C VAL A 219 0.77 9.62 7.33
N TYR A 220 0.02 10.55 7.92
CA TYR A 220 0.54 11.34 9.04
C TYR A 220 0.96 10.45 10.22
N PHE A 221 0.16 9.44 10.57
CA PHE A 221 0.47 8.57 11.70
C PHE A 221 1.56 7.54 11.38
N GLU A 222 1.59 6.97 10.18
CA GLU A 222 2.67 6.15 9.65
C GLU A 222 4.02 6.86 9.82
N HIS A 223 4.10 8.11 9.35
CA HIS A 223 5.27 8.96 9.48
C HIS A 223 5.70 9.15 10.95
N ARG A 224 4.73 9.24 11.86
CA ARG A 224 5.01 9.37 13.29
C ARG A 224 5.48 8.07 13.94
N ILE A 225 4.97 6.92 13.49
CA ILE A 225 5.44 5.59 13.93
C ILE A 225 6.86 5.37 13.41
N THR A 226 7.10 5.59 12.12
CA THR A 226 8.40 5.39 11.50
C THR A 226 9.44 6.38 12.02
N GLU A 227 9.10 7.65 12.26
CA GLU A 227 9.98 8.62 12.93
C GLU A 227 10.39 8.13 14.33
N LYS A 228 9.47 7.51 15.08
CA LYS A 228 9.75 6.99 16.42
C LYS A 228 10.72 5.80 16.38
N LEU A 229 10.68 4.98 15.34
CA LEU A 229 11.49 3.77 15.20
C LEU A 229 12.84 4.03 14.50
N TYR A 230 12.84 4.86 13.46
CA TYR A 230 13.95 5.03 12.53
C TYR A 230 14.52 6.45 12.51
N GLY A 231 13.87 7.39 13.21
CA GLY A 231 14.35 8.76 13.36
C GLY A 231 13.83 9.72 12.29
N LYS A 232 14.12 11.01 12.52
CA LYS A 232 13.60 12.11 11.71
C LYS A 232 14.10 12.09 10.26
N ASP A 233 15.37 11.76 10.03
CA ASP A 233 15.94 11.74 8.68
C ASP A 233 15.23 10.75 7.75
N TYR A 234 14.79 9.61 8.29
CA TYR A 234 13.98 8.63 7.56
C TYR A 234 12.63 9.23 7.15
N ASN A 235 11.94 9.85 8.09
CA ASN A 235 10.66 10.52 7.85
C ASN A 235 10.77 11.70 6.86
N ASP A 236 11.88 12.44 6.90
CA ASP A 236 12.13 13.54 5.97
C ASP A 236 12.30 13.05 4.53
N MET A 237 12.95 11.89 4.33
CA MET A 237 13.05 11.23 3.02
C MET A 237 11.68 10.81 2.50
N THR A 238 10.89 10.08 3.29
CA THR A 238 9.57 9.61 2.86
C THR A 238 8.62 10.75 2.60
N SER A 239 8.65 11.80 3.43
CA SER A 239 7.86 13.03 3.21
C SER A 239 8.22 13.72 1.89
N LEU A 240 9.49 13.78 1.52
CA LEU A 240 9.91 14.39 0.26
C LEU A 240 9.52 13.52 -0.94
N LEU A 241 9.65 12.20 -0.86
CA LEU A 241 9.18 11.29 -1.91
C LEU A 241 7.67 11.42 -2.11
N GLY A 242 6.88 11.35 -1.04
CA GLY A 242 5.42 11.52 -1.10
C GLY A 242 5.00 12.86 -1.69
N TYR A 243 5.69 13.94 -1.33
CA TYR A 243 5.46 15.26 -1.94
C TYR A 243 5.77 15.31 -3.43
N GLN A 244 6.83 14.62 -3.89
CA GLN A 244 7.18 14.54 -5.31
C GLN A 244 6.14 13.71 -6.08
N ASP A 245 5.74 12.57 -5.53
CA ASP A 245 4.71 11.69 -6.10
C ASP A 245 3.37 12.44 -6.21
N LEU A 246 3.00 13.21 -5.18
CA LEU A 246 1.83 14.09 -5.20
C LEU A 246 1.86 15.11 -6.35
N LEU A 247 3.00 15.79 -6.56
CA LEU A 247 3.13 16.77 -7.64
C LEU A 247 3.00 16.12 -9.02
N ALA A 248 3.61 14.95 -9.21
CA ALA A 248 3.49 14.19 -10.45
C ALA A 248 2.04 13.75 -10.70
N ASN A 249 1.38 13.18 -9.68
CA ASN A 249 0.00 12.73 -9.77
C ASN A 249 -0.99 13.89 -9.99
N MET A 250 -0.79 15.03 -9.33
CA MET A 250 -1.60 16.23 -9.59
C MET A 250 -1.46 16.73 -11.03
N ALA A 251 -0.24 16.72 -11.60
CA ALA A 251 -0.04 17.11 -12.99
C ALA A 251 -0.77 16.16 -13.96
N GLU A 252 -0.80 14.86 -13.67
CA GLU A 252 -1.57 13.88 -14.44
C GLU A 252 -3.09 14.15 -14.34
N ILE A 253 -3.61 14.36 -13.12
CA ILE A 253 -5.03 14.64 -12.87
C ILE A 253 -5.48 15.95 -13.53
N ASP A 254 -4.67 17.01 -13.43
CA ASP A 254 -4.95 18.32 -14.03
C ASP A 254 -5.07 18.24 -15.56
N SER A 255 -4.36 17.30 -16.18
CA SER A 255 -4.45 17.01 -17.62
C SER A 255 -5.57 16.03 -18.01
N GLY A 256 -6.23 15.43 -17.01
CA GLY A 256 -7.21 14.37 -17.16
C GLY A 256 -8.67 14.84 -17.29
N ALA A 257 -9.60 13.89 -17.16
CA ALA A 257 -11.04 14.15 -17.29
C ALA A 257 -11.65 14.86 -16.06
N HIS A 258 -10.97 14.80 -14.90
CA HIS A 258 -11.48 15.27 -13.61
C HIS A 258 -10.42 16.11 -12.86
N PRO A 259 -9.99 17.27 -13.39
CA PRO A 259 -8.95 18.10 -12.78
C PRO A 259 -9.30 18.59 -11.35
N HIS A 260 -10.59 18.60 -11.00
CA HIS A 260 -11.05 18.95 -9.66
C HIS A 260 -10.71 17.89 -8.59
N ASP A 261 -10.32 16.67 -8.98
CA ASP A 261 -9.95 15.60 -8.04
C ASP A 261 -8.61 15.85 -7.32
N THR A 262 -7.95 16.98 -7.59
CA THR A 262 -6.83 17.46 -6.77
C THR A 262 -7.29 18.14 -5.46
N ALA A 263 -8.60 18.28 -5.22
CA ALA A 263 -9.18 18.62 -3.92
C ALA A 263 -9.15 17.41 -2.95
N LEU A 264 -9.15 17.65 -1.64
CA LEU A 264 -9.19 16.55 -0.65
C LEU A 264 -10.59 15.95 -0.53
N ARG A 265 -11.61 16.81 -0.47
CA ARG A 265 -12.99 16.37 -0.55
C ARG A 265 -13.34 16.12 -2.00
N LEU A 266 -13.61 14.87 -2.32
CA LEU A 266 -13.99 14.46 -3.67
C LEU A 266 -15.48 14.73 -3.92
N HIS A 267 -15.89 14.56 -5.18
CA HIS A 267 -17.28 14.65 -5.62
C HIS A 267 -17.57 13.48 -6.56
N LEU A 268 -17.85 12.31 -5.97
CA LEU A 268 -17.93 11.02 -6.65
C LEU A 268 -19.35 10.63 -7.09
N GLU A 269 -20.31 11.56 -7.08
CA GLU A 269 -21.67 11.27 -7.53
C GLU A 269 -21.66 10.72 -8.96
N GLY A 270 -22.23 9.52 -9.15
CA GLY A 270 -22.26 8.83 -10.44
C GLY A 270 -20.93 8.24 -10.91
N ARG A 271 -19.88 8.26 -10.09
CA ARG A 271 -18.53 7.77 -10.41
C ARG A 271 -18.17 6.52 -9.59
N ASN A 272 -17.15 5.78 -10.05
CA ASN A 272 -16.61 4.68 -9.25
C ASN A 272 -15.69 5.28 -8.17
N PRO A 273 -15.83 4.92 -6.88
CA PRO A 273 -14.93 5.42 -5.84
C PRO A 273 -13.44 5.13 -6.10
N ASP A 274 -13.12 4.04 -6.80
CA ASP A 274 -11.75 3.72 -7.20
C ASP A 274 -11.12 4.83 -8.09
N ASP A 275 -11.94 5.66 -8.76
CA ASP A 275 -11.47 6.78 -9.58
C ASP A 275 -10.88 7.91 -8.71
N GLY A 276 -11.27 7.98 -7.43
CA GLY A 276 -10.79 8.95 -6.44
C GLY A 276 -9.62 8.47 -5.58
N MET A 277 -9.23 7.19 -5.71
CA MET A 277 -8.10 6.60 -5.00
C MET A 277 -6.78 6.94 -5.70
N THR A 278 -6.40 8.21 -5.61
CA THR A 278 -5.14 8.78 -6.14
C THR A 278 -4.18 9.09 -5.00
N ASP A 279 -3.01 9.67 -5.28
CA ASP A 279 -2.05 10.08 -4.22
C ASP A 279 -2.53 11.33 -3.46
N VAL A 280 -3.53 12.04 -3.99
CA VAL A 280 -4.07 13.29 -3.41
C VAL A 280 -4.60 13.11 -1.98
N PRO A 281 -5.57 12.22 -1.68
CA PRO A 281 -6.09 12.04 -0.32
C PRO A 281 -5.02 11.68 0.71
N TYR A 282 -4.00 10.93 0.30
CA TYR A 282 -2.84 10.55 1.11
C TYR A 282 -1.95 11.76 1.40
N GLU A 283 -1.33 12.31 0.36
CA GLU A 283 -0.20 13.22 0.49
C GLU A 283 -0.62 14.67 0.71
N LYS A 284 -1.70 15.13 0.05
CA LYS A 284 -2.26 16.47 0.34
C LYS A 284 -2.91 16.48 1.72
N GLY A 285 -3.51 15.36 2.16
CA GLY A 285 -4.08 15.19 3.49
C GLY A 285 -2.99 15.28 4.55
N TYR A 286 -1.91 14.50 4.37
CA TYR A 286 -0.70 14.60 5.18
C TYR A 286 -0.12 16.02 5.23
N ALA A 287 0.05 16.67 4.07
CA ALA A 287 0.59 18.03 3.97
C ALA A 287 -0.25 19.05 4.75
N MET A 288 -1.58 18.94 4.70
CA MET A 288 -2.46 19.79 5.51
C MET A 288 -2.23 19.60 7.02
N LEU A 289 -2.13 18.34 7.48
CA LEU A 289 -1.89 18.04 8.89
C LEU A 289 -0.50 18.52 9.33
N ARG A 290 0.52 18.45 8.46
CA ARG A 290 1.85 19.01 8.73
C ARG A 290 1.85 20.53 8.84
N VAL A 291 1.04 21.23 8.05
CA VAL A 291 0.83 22.68 8.18
C VAL A 291 0.16 23.02 9.50
N ILE A 292 -0.81 22.22 9.93
CA ILE A 292 -1.46 22.42 11.24
C ILE A 292 -0.42 22.19 12.35
N GLU A 293 0.32 21.09 12.30
CA GLU A 293 1.38 20.76 13.27
C GLU A 293 2.44 21.87 13.36
N SER A 294 2.90 22.42 12.23
CA SER A 294 3.92 23.47 12.22
C SER A 294 3.44 24.77 12.86
N LYS A 295 2.13 25.05 12.82
CA LYS A 295 1.51 26.23 13.42
C LYS A 295 1.20 26.05 14.91
N VAL A 296 0.71 24.88 15.33
CA VAL A 296 0.32 24.63 16.74
C VAL A 296 1.47 24.09 17.60
N GLY A 297 2.47 23.46 16.98
CA GLY A 297 3.51 22.70 17.65
C GLY A 297 3.08 21.27 17.97
N ARG A 298 3.97 20.31 17.69
CA ARG A 298 3.73 18.87 17.81
C ARG A 298 3.09 18.42 19.13
N PRO A 299 3.54 18.85 20.33
CA PRO A 299 2.93 18.39 21.58
C PRO A 299 1.42 18.66 21.68
N LYS A 300 0.96 19.80 21.16
CA LYS A 300 -0.46 20.16 21.17
C LYS A 300 -1.23 19.41 20.10
N PHE A 301 -0.62 19.21 18.94
CA PHE A 301 -1.24 18.43 17.87
C PHE A 301 -1.41 16.96 18.26
N ASP A 302 -0.41 16.35 18.89
CA ASP A 302 -0.48 14.98 19.41
C ASP A 302 -1.60 14.82 20.43
N ALA A 303 -1.69 15.78 21.35
CA ALA A 303 -2.77 15.80 22.33
C ALA A 303 -4.15 15.92 21.67
N PHE A 304 -4.27 16.71 20.59
CA PHE A 304 -5.50 16.80 19.80
C PHE A 304 -5.81 15.48 19.08
N LEU A 305 -4.84 14.86 18.41
CA LEU A 305 -5.05 13.61 17.68
C LEU A 305 -5.47 12.46 18.60
N ARG A 306 -4.84 12.36 19.78
CA ARG A 306 -5.27 11.40 20.80
C ARG A 306 -6.73 11.60 21.20
N ARG A 307 -7.13 12.86 21.48
CA ARG A 307 -8.53 13.20 21.79
C ARG A 307 -9.46 12.94 20.61
N TYR A 308 -9.04 13.22 19.39
CA TYR A 308 -9.81 12.99 18.16
C TYR A 308 -10.15 11.51 17.99
N PHE A 309 -9.16 10.62 18.07
CA PHE A 309 -9.38 9.18 17.96
C PHE A 309 -10.19 8.61 19.12
N ASP A 310 -10.02 9.15 20.33
CA ASP A 310 -10.83 8.76 21.50
C ASP A 310 -12.29 9.23 21.37
N HIS A 311 -12.51 10.46 20.88
CA HIS A 311 -13.83 11.08 20.77
C HIS A 311 -14.69 10.41 19.69
N PHE A 312 -14.10 10.12 18.53
CA PHE A 312 -14.80 9.50 17.40
C PHE A 312 -14.61 7.98 17.33
N ALA A 313 -14.15 7.35 18.41
CA ALA A 313 -13.94 5.91 18.47
C ALA A 313 -15.19 5.15 18.00
N PHE A 314 -15.03 4.31 16.97
CA PHE A 314 -16.07 3.52 16.32
C PHE A 314 -17.20 4.33 15.66
N HIS A 315 -16.91 5.56 15.22
CA HIS A 315 -17.84 6.39 14.46
C HIS A 315 -17.36 6.61 13.02
N SER A 316 -18.32 6.87 12.13
CA SER A 316 -18.04 7.35 10.78
C SER A 316 -18.34 8.85 10.72
N ILE A 317 -17.41 9.66 10.21
CA ILE A 317 -17.52 11.13 10.23
C ILE A 317 -17.33 11.73 8.84
N SER A 318 -18.02 12.84 8.60
CA SER A 318 -17.83 13.64 7.40
C SER A 318 -16.73 14.68 7.57
N THR A 319 -16.24 15.20 6.45
CA THR A 319 -15.33 16.36 6.39
C THR A 319 -15.89 17.55 7.17
N ASP A 320 -17.21 17.82 7.09
CA ASP A 320 -17.83 18.92 7.82
C ASP A 320 -17.82 18.69 9.33
N THR A 321 -18.03 17.44 9.77
CA THR A 321 -17.92 17.05 11.18
C THR A 321 -16.50 17.28 11.69
N PHE A 322 -15.49 16.86 10.91
CA PHE A 322 -14.09 17.11 11.23
C PHE A 322 -13.78 18.61 11.31
N LYS A 323 -14.21 19.42 10.32
CA LYS A 323 -13.98 20.88 10.29
C LYS A 323 -14.54 21.56 11.54
N VAL A 324 -15.74 21.19 11.98
CA VAL A 324 -16.33 21.71 13.23
C VAL A 324 -15.46 21.32 14.44
N TYR A 325 -15.09 20.04 14.54
CA TYR A 325 -14.33 19.53 15.68
C TYR A 325 -12.94 20.17 15.79
N ILE A 326 -12.15 20.20 14.71
CA ILE A 326 -10.79 20.75 14.75
C ILE A 326 -10.78 22.27 15.00
N ASN A 327 -11.76 23.01 14.47
CA ASN A 327 -11.89 24.43 14.79
C ASN A 327 -12.12 24.65 16.28
N LYS A 328 -13.08 23.90 16.85
CA LYS A 328 -13.45 24.03 18.27
C LYS A 328 -12.35 23.57 19.23
N GLU A 329 -11.73 22.44 18.94
CA GLU A 329 -10.84 21.74 19.89
C GLU A 329 -9.35 22.03 19.69
N LEU A 330 -8.98 22.73 18.60
CA LEU A 330 -7.59 23.07 18.30
C LEU A 330 -7.42 24.48 17.73
N LEU A 331 -7.97 24.79 16.56
CA LEU A 331 -7.59 26.01 15.83
C LEU A 331 -8.02 27.30 16.53
N VAL A 332 -9.25 27.38 17.03
CA VAL A 332 -9.76 28.56 17.76
C VAL A 332 -9.05 28.72 19.12
N PRO A 333 -8.93 27.69 19.98
CA PRO A 333 -8.19 27.79 21.24
C PRO A 333 -6.72 28.22 21.06
N GLU A 334 -6.06 27.67 20.04
CA GLU A 334 -4.65 27.96 19.73
C GLU A 334 -4.46 29.22 18.87
N LYS A 335 -5.56 29.92 18.55
CA LYS A 335 -5.56 31.17 17.75
C LYS A 335 -4.87 31.00 16.39
N ILE A 336 -5.05 29.84 15.76
CA ILE A 336 -4.48 29.54 14.45
C ILE A 336 -5.39 30.07 13.36
N ALA A 337 -4.90 31.07 12.63
CA ALA A 337 -5.54 31.51 11.40
C ALA A 337 -5.21 30.51 10.27
N MET A 338 -6.19 29.67 9.93
CA MET A 338 -6.13 28.75 8.79
C MET A 338 -7.52 28.57 8.23
N ASN A 339 -7.67 28.84 6.93
CA ASN A 339 -8.88 28.49 6.21
C ASN A 339 -8.79 27.04 5.74
N LEU A 340 -9.56 26.16 6.36
CA LEU A 340 -9.56 24.73 6.01
C LEU A 340 -10.09 24.50 4.59
N ASP A 341 -10.99 25.37 4.10
CA ASP A 341 -11.61 25.23 2.77
C ASP A 341 -10.57 25.36 1.65
N ASP A 342 -9.51 26.15 1.86
CA ASP A 342 -8.42 26.29 0.89
C ASP A 342 -7.67 24.96 0.69
N TRP A 343 -7.59 24.14 1.72
CA TRP A 343 -6.95 22.83 1.65
C TRP A 343 -7.94 21.74 1.21
N ILE A 344 -9.14 21.76 1.78
CA ILE A 344 -10.07 20.64 1.66
C ILE A 344 -10.86 20.71 0.35
N ASP A 345 -11.37 21.89 0.01
CA ASP A 345 -12.42 22.07 -0.99
C ASP A 345 -11.89 22.62 -2.31
N LYS A 346 -10.65 23.12 -2.33
CA LYS A 346 -10.02 23.68 -3.54
C LYS A 346 -9.04 22.70 -4.19
N PRO A 347 -9.03 22.63 -5.53
CA PRO A 347 -7.98 21.96 -6.31
C PRO A 347 -6.57 22.53 -6.05
N GLY A 348 -5.55 21.70 -6.31
CA GLY A 348 -4.14 22.08 -6.20
C GLY A 348 -3.63 22.25 -4.77
N LEU A 349 -2.38 22.70 -4.61
CA LEU A 349 -1.78 22.95 -3.29
C LEU A 349 -1.88 24.42 -2.87
N PRO A 350 -2.30 24.72 -1.64
CA PRO A 350 -2.25 26.08 -1.11
C PRO A 350 -0.82 26.61 -1.00
N ALA A 351 -0.65 27.92 -1.17
CA ALA A 351 0.66 28.59 -1.12
C ALA A 351 1.41 28.45 0.23
N ASN A 352 0.69 28.05 1.29
CA ASN A 352 1.26 27.85 2.62
C ASN A 352 1.65 26.39 2.90
N VAL A 353 1.73 25.53 1.87
CA VAL A 353 2.26 24.17 1.98
C VAL A 353 3.68 24.19 2.53
N VAL A 354 3.99 23.26 3.44
CA VAL A 354 5.36 23.04 3.92
C VAL A 354 6.04 22.10 2.94
N ILE A 355 7.01 22.61 2.19
CA ILE A 355 7.82 21.79 1.27
C ILE A 355 8.80 20.95 2.12
N PRO A 356 8.72 19.60 2.08
CA PRO A 356 9.65 18.76 2.80
C PRO A 356 11.08 18.91 2.27
N VAL A 357 12.06 18.72 3.14
CA VAL A 357 13.48 18.73 2.79
C VAL A 357 14.16 17.51 3.39
N SER A 358 15.09 16.90 2.66
CA SER A 358 15.84 15.74 3.12
C SER A 358 17.34 15.99 3.00
N ASN A 359 18.02 16.07 4.14
CA ASN A 359 19.48 16.15 4.17
C ASN A 359 20.13 14.89 3.58
N LYS A 360 19.51 13.73 3.77
CA LYS A 360 19.97 12.46 3.20
C LYS A 360 19.95 12.48 1.68
N PHE A 361 18.89 12.99 1.06
CA PHE A 361 18.83 13.12 -0.40
C PHE A 361 19.81 14.15 -0.94
N ASN A 362 20.05 15.26 -0.24
CA ASN A 362 21.11 16.20 -0.63
C ASN A 362 22.50 15.53 -0.68
N LEU A 363 22.77 14.57 0.22
CA LEU A 363 24.00 13.79 0.21
C LEU A 363 24.03 12.80 -0.97
N VAL A 364 22.90 12.14 -1.27
CA VAL A 364 22.78 11.28 -2.45
C VAL A 364 22.99 12.08 -3.74
N ASP A 365 22.43 13.28 -3.85
CA ASP A 365 22.62 14.18 -5.00
C ASP A 365 24.09 14.56 -5.21
N ALA A 366 24.83 14.77 -4.12
CA ALA A 366 26.28 14.99 -4.18
C ALA A 366 27.02 13.76 -4.74
N GLU A 367 26.61 12.55 -4.38
CA GLU A 367 27.19 11.31 -4.91
C GLU A 367 26.80 11.05 -6.38
N ILE A 368 25.56 11.40 -6.79
CA ILE A 368 25.17 11.41 -8.21
C ILE A 368 26.06 12.38 -9.00
N ALA A 369 26.31 13.57 -8.47
CA ALA A 369 27.19 14.55 -9.12
C ALA A 369 28.63 14.02 -9.24
N ARG A 370 29.15 13.34 -8.22
CA ARG A 370 30.46 12.67 -8.26
C ARG A 370 30.51 11.56 -9.30
N TRP A 371 29.48 10.71 -9.38
CA TRP A 371 29.34 9.69 -10.42
C TRP A 371 29.39 10.32 -11.82
N ASN A 372 28.65 11.40 -12.04
CA ASN A 372 28.60 12.12 -13.31
C ASN A 372 29.96 12.74 -13.71
N GLN A 373 30.80 13.04 -12.73
CA GLN A 373 32.17 13.53 -12.95
C GLN A 373 33.19 12.39 -13.17
N GLY A 374 32.73 11.14 -13.25
CA GLY A 374 33.57 9.97 -13.53
C GLY A 374 34.16 9.29 -12.31
N THR A 375 33.64 9.59 -11.10
CA THR A 375 34.02 8.85 -9.89
C THR A 375 33.61 7.37 -10.06
N PRO A 376 34.50 6.40 -9.81
CA PRO A 376 34.15 4.98 -9.83
C PRO A 376 33.01 4.66 -8.85
N ALA A 377 32.12 3.72 -9.22
CA ALA A 377 30.97 3.34 -8.40
C ALA A 377 31.39 2.90 -6.98
N MET A 378 32.48 2.14 -6.85
CA MET A 378 33.01 1.68 -5.56
C MET A 378 33.50 2.82 -4.64
N ASP A 379 33.77 4.01 -5.18
CA ASP A 379 34.28 5.16 -4.42
C ASP A 379 33.15 6.14 -3.99
N LEU A 380 31.89 5.81 -4.30
CA LEU A 380 30.72 6.56 -3.86
C LEU A 380 30.42 6.28 -2.37
N ALA A 381 30.01 7.32 -1.65
CA ALA A 381 29.73 7.23 -0.22
C ALA A 381 28.32 6.68 0.07
N THR A 382 28.12 5.38 -0.18
CA THR A 382 26.82 4.71 -0.10
C THR A 382 26.61 3.85 1.15
N ALA A 383 27.61 3.79 2.04
CA ALA A 383 27.56 2.98 3.24
C ALA A 383 26.38 3.39 4.14
N GLY A 384 25.51 2.41 4.46
CA GLY A 384 24.35 2.61 5.33
C GLY A 384 23.16 3.29 4.67
N TRP A 385 23.15 3.44 3.34
CA TRP A 385 21.98 3.89 2.62
C TRP A 385 20.80 2.94 2.82
N SER A 386 19.65 3.52 3.15
CA SER A 386 18.36 2.84 3.16
C SER A 386 17.83 2.63 1.73
N THR A 387 16.72 1.92 1.62
CA THR A 387 15.97 1.78 0.37
C THR A 387 15.68 3.12 -0.29
N PHE A 388 15.35 4.17 0.47
CA PHE A 388 14.97 5.45 -0.10
C PHE A 388 16.15 6.22 -0.68
N GLU A 389 17.32 6.17 -0.03
CA GLU A 389 18.56 6.72 -0.60
C GLU A 389 18.91 6.03 -1.92
N TRP A 390 18.81 4.69 -1.97
CA TRP A 390 19.03 3.93 -3.20
C TRP A 390 18.01 4.22 -4.30
N MET A 391 16.72 4.33 -3.93
CA MET A 391 15.65 4.69 -4.86
C MET A 391 15.86 6.10 -5.43
N HIS A 392 16.22 7.06 -4.57
CA HIS A 392 16.54 8.42 -5.00
C HIS A 392 17.75 8.42 -5.95
N PHE A 393 18.80 7.67 -5.62
CA PHE A 393 19.97 7.50 -6.49
C PHE A 393 19.60 6.95 -7.87
N LEU A 394 18.88 5.82 -7.92
CA LEU A 394 18.51 5.13 -9.16
C LEU A 394 17.56 5.95 -10.03
N ARG A 395 16.59 6.64 -9.43
CA ARG A 395 15.62 7.48 -10.17
C ARG A 395 16.26 8.72 -10.79
N HIS A 396 17.36 9.21 -10.20
CA HIS A 396 18.07 10.40 -10.65
C HIS A 396 19.39 10.09 -11.37
N LEU A 397 19.65 8.83 -11.72
CA LEU A 397 20.74 8.48 -12.62
C LEU A 397 20.57 9.21 -13.97
N PRO A 398 21.65 9.73 -14.58
CA PRO A 398 21.55 10.37 -15.88
C PRO A 398 21.13 9.37 -16.95
N THR A 399 20.34 9.84 -17.92
CA THR A 399 20.05 9.10 -19.13
C THR A 399 21.33 8.88 -19.97
N GLY A 400 21.43 7.75 -20.66
CA GLY A 400 22.54 7.47 -21.58
C GLY A 400 23.80 6.92 -20.91
N GLN A 401 23.63 6.15 -19.84
CA GLN A 401 24.72 5.38 -19.24
C GLN A 401 25.25 4.37 -20.26
N THR A 402 26.57 4.26 -20.34
CA THR A 402 27.21 3.22 -21.16
C THR A 402 27.05 1.84 -20.52
N GLU A 403 27.18 0.77 -21.32
CA GLU A 403 27.16 -0.60 -20.80
C GLU A 403 28.17 -0.82 -19.66
N LYS A 404 29.39 -0.26 -19.81
CA LYS A 404 30.45 -0.32 -18.80
C LYS A 404 30.08 0.39 -17.49
N GLN A 405 29.34 1.49 -17.58
CA GLN A 405 28.85 2.23 -16.42
C GLN A 405 27.76 1.45 -15.68
N MET A 406 26.82 0.85 -16.41
CA MET A 406 25.80 -0.02 -15.83
C MET A 406 26.43 -1.26 -15.17
N ASP A 407 27.39 -1.91 -15.84
CA ASP A 407 28.17 -3.03 -15.27
C ASP A 407 28.89 -2.63 -13.96
N ALA A 408 29.47 -1.43 -13.93
CA ALA A 408 30.20 -0.95 -12.75
C ALA A 408 29.27 -0.69 -11.55
N LEU A 409 28.07 -0.14 -11.80
CA LEU A 409 27.07 0.07 -10.76
C LEU A 409 26.56 -1.26 -10.20
N ASP A 410 26.23 -2.22 -11.07
CA ASP A 410 25.74 -3.53 -10.62
C ASP A 410 26.82 -4.36 -9.92
N ALA A 411 28.07 -4.28 -10.38
CA ALA A 411 29.19 -4.93 -9.72
C ALA A 411 29.47 -4.36 -8.33
N ALA A 412 29.30 -3.04 -8.14
CA ALA A 412 29.55 -2.38 -6.86
C ALA A 412 28.40 -2.57 -5.86
N PHE A 413 27.16 -2.55 -6.32
CA PHE A 413 25.98 -2.45 -5.45
C PHE A 413 25.00 -3.61 -5.56
N HIS A 414 25.25 -4.56 -6.47
CA HIS A 414 24.49 -5.80 -6.62
C HIS A 414 22.99 -5.61 -6.85
N PHE A 415 22.60 -4.57 -7.60
CA PHE A 415 21.20 -4.23 -7.82
C PHE A 415 20.40 -5.35 -8.50
N THR A 416 20.98 -6.05 -9.48
CA THR A 416 20.34 -7.20 -10.16
C THR A 416 20.07 -8.36 -9.19
N ALA A 417 20.88 -8.50 -8.13
CA ALA A 417 20.72 -9.54 -7.11
C ALA A 417 19.89 -9.10 -5.90
N SER A 418 19.40 -7.86 -5.88
CA SER A 418 18.63 -7.30 -4.75
C SER A 418 17.36 -8.11 -4.46
N GLY A 419 17.16 -8.46 -3.19
CA GLY A 419 15.88 -8.99 -2.68
C GLY A 419 14.83 -7.89 -2.43
N ASN A 420 15.27 -6.63 -2.31
CA ASN A 420 14.38 -5.49 -2.18
C ASN A 420 13.73 -5.18 -3.55
N SER A 421 12.40 -5.37 -3.61
CA SER A 421 11.61 -5.20 -4.84
C SER A 421 11.58 -3.77 -5.36
N GLU A 422 11.66 -2.75 -4.48
CA GLU A 422 11.67 -1.34 -4.89
C GLU A 422 13.00 -1.02 -5.61
N ILE A 423 14.14 -1.36 -4.98
CA ILE A 423 15.47 -1.16 -5.56
C ILE A 423 15.61 -1.94 -6.88
N LEU A 424 15.20 -3.21 -6.88
CA LEU A 424 15.29 -4.04 -8.08
C LEU A 424 14.44 -3.47 -9.22
N ALA A 425 13.20 -3.04 -8.95
CA ALA A 425 12.35 -2.46 -9.98
C ALA A 425 12.94 -1.17 -10.56
N ALA A 426 13.42 -0.25 -9.71
CA ALA A 426 14.05 0.99 -10.17
C ALA A 426 15.33 0.73 -10.99
N TRP A 427 16.14 -0.24 -10.58
CA TRP A 427 17.33 -0.65 -11.33
C TRP A 427 16.97 -1.27 -12.69
N LEU A 428 15.99 -2.17 -12.72
CA LEU A 428 15.55 -2.82 -13.96
C LEU A 428 14.96 -1.80 -14.95
N GLU A 429 14.27 -0.77 -14.46
CA GLU A 429 13.79 0.35 -15.27
C GLU A 429 14.97 1.09 -15.91
N GLN A 430 16.02 1.39 -15.13
CA GLN A 430 17.25 2.00 -15.66
C GLN A 430 17.97 1.08 -16.66
N CYS A 431 17.94 -0.24 -16.46
CA CYS A 431 18.49 -1.20 -17.42
C CYS A 431 17.74 -1.14 -18.75
N VAL A 432 16.41 -1.08 -18.74
CA VAL A 432 15.61 -0.94 -19.96
C VAL A 432 15.88 0.39 -20.66
N LYS A 433 15.94 1.49 -19.90
CA LYS A 433 16.24 2.84 -20.43
C LYS A 433 17.59 2.95 -21.13
N ASN A 434 18.58 2.15 -20.69
CA ASN A 434 19.94 2.17 -21.23
C ASN A 434 20.29 0.93 -22.07
N ASP A 435 19.30 0.15 -22.52
CA ASP A 435 19.44 -1.10 -23.30
C ASP A 435 20.47 -2.09 -22.70
N HIS A 436 20.51 -2.18 -21.37
CA HIS A 436 21.42 -3.05 -20.63
C HIS A 436 20.89 -4.49 -20.59
N GLU A 437 21.06 -5.22 -21.70
CA GLU A 437 20.45 -6.55 -21.91
C GLU A 437 20.86 -7.62 -20.88
N LYS A 438 22.01 -7.47 -20.22
CA LYS A 438 22.48 -8.44 -19.19
C LYS A 438 21.49 -8.59 -18.03
N ALA A 439 20.71 -7.55 -17.74
CA ALA A 439 19.69 -7.58 -16.69
C ALA A 439 18.33 -8.18 -17.17
N TYR A 440 18.13 -8.39 -18.47
CA TYR A 440 16.84 -8.84 -19.02
C TYR A 440 16.39 -10.24 -18.54
N PRO A 441 17.28 -11.21 -18.27
CA PRO A 441 16.86 -12.46 -17.61
C PRO A 441 16.22 -12.21 -16.24
N LYS A 442 16.81 -11.31 -15.43
CA LYS A 442 16.27 -10.94 -14.12
C LYS A 442 14.98 -10.13 -14.25
N LEU A 443 14.89 -9.23 -15.24
CA LEU A 443 13.65 -8.53 -15.58
C LEU A 443 12.50 -9.50 -15.87
N ALA A 444 12.76 -10.53 -16.68
CA ALA A 444 11.76 -11.54 -17.02
C ALA A 444 11.33 -12.37 -15.80
N GLU A 445 12.28 -12.75 -14.93
CA GLU A 445 11.99 -13.41 -13.66
C GLU A 445 11.12 -12.55 -12.76
N PHE A 446 11.48 -11.27 -12.57
CA PHE A 446 10.76 -10.34 -11.72
C PHE A 446 9.31 -10.13 -12.20
N LEU A 447 9.12 -9.82 -13.50
CA LEU A 447 7.79 -9.64 -14.10
C LEU A 447 6.95 -10.93 -14.09
N THR A 448 7.55 -12.12 -14.09
CA THR A 448 6.77 -13.37 -14.01
C THR A 448 6.40 -13.79 -12.59
N THR A 449 7.03 -13.16 -11.59
CA THR A 449 6.86 -13.49 -10.17
C THR A 449 5.99 -12.47 -9.43
N VAL A 450 5.99 -11.20 -9.86
CA VAL A 450 5.28 -10.10 -9.19
C VAL A 450 4.00 -9.73 -9.95
N GLY A 451 2.88 -9.51 -9.23
CA GLY A 451 1.60 -9.06 -9.81
C GLY A 451 1.22 -7.61 -9.49
N ARG A 452 2.02 -6.89 -8.69
CA ARG A 452 1.70 -5.54 -8.19
C ARG A 452 1.87 -4.49 -9.29
N ARG A 453 0.79 -3.77 -9.61
CA ARG A 453 0.76 -2.75 -10.69
C ARG A 453 1.86 -1.69 -10.57
N LYS A 454 2.20 -1.27 -9.35
CA LYS A 454 3.27 -0.32 -9.05
C LYS A 454 4.59 -0.67 -9.74
N PHE A 455 4.92 -1.96 -9.82
CA PHE A 455 6.14 -2.44 -10.46
C PHE A 455 5.93 -2.80 -11.94
N LEU A 456 4.76 -3.34 -12.28
CA LEU A 456 4.46 -3.77 -13.64
C LEU A 456 4.36 -2.59 -14.61
N MET A 457 3.67 -1.51 -14.22
CA MET A 457 3.35 -0.42 -15.12
C MET A 457 4.61 0.31 -15.63
N PRO A 458 5.53 0.80 -14.78
CA PRO A 458 6.72 1.51 -15.27
C PRO A 458 7.59 0.62 -16.19
N LEU A 459 7.80 -0.64 -15.80
CA LEU A 459 8.63 -1.58 -16.57
C LEU A 459 8.02 -1.93 -17.94
N TYR A 460 6.72 -2.22 -18.00
CA TYR A 460 6.06 -2.49 -19.28
C TYR A 460 5.96 -1.23 -20.15
N GLN A 461 5.77 -0.06 -19.54
CA GLN A 461 5.72 1.21 -20.26
C GLN A 461 7.05 1.49 -20.94
N GLU A 462 8.16 1.34 -20.21
CA GLU A 462 9.49 1.56 -20.78
C GLU A 462 9.89 0.49 -21.80
N LEU A 463 9.54 -0.78 -21.56
CA LEU A 463 9.73 -1.80 -22.60
C LEU A 463 8.95 -1.46 -23.87
N ALA A 464 7.70 -1.02 -23.74
CA ALA A 464 6.84 -0.69 -24.87
C ALA A 464 7.27 0.57 -25.63
N ALA A 465 8.18 1.39 -25.08
CA ALA A 465 8.67 2.61 -25.72
C ALA A 465 9.49 2.36 -27.00
N THR A 466 10.04 1.15 -27.18
CA THR A 466 10.79 0.77 -28.38
C THR A 466 10.22 -0.47 -29.07
N PRO A 467 10.37 -0.63 -30.40
CA PRO A 467 9.90 -1.84 -31.09
C PRO A 467 10.53 -3.14 -30.55
N LYS A 468 11.83 -3.11 -30.25
CA LYS A 468 12.58 -4.24 -29.67
C LYS A 468 12.08 -4.58 -28.27
N GLY A 469 11.96 -3.57 -27.40
CA GLY A 469 11.45 -3.74 -26.04
C GLY A 469 10.01 -4.22 -26.01
N LYS A 470 9.16 -3.75 -26.93
CA LYS A 470 7.76 -4.19 -27.03
C LYS A 470 7.64 -5.69 -27.33
N LEU A 471 8.50 -6.23 -28.19
CA LEU A 471 8.53 -7.66 -28.48
C LEU A 471 8.99 -8.49 -27.25
N LEU A 472 9.97 -7.97 -26.50
CA LEU A 472 10.39 -8.57 -25.23
C LEU A 472 9.26 -8.54 -24.19
N ALA A 473 8.56 -7.41 -24.05
CA ALA A 473 7.40 -7.26 -23.19
C ALA A 473 6.29 -8.26 -23.53
N GLU A 474 5.90 -8.39 -24.80
CA GLU A 474 4.90 -9.36 -25.24
C GLU A 474 5.31 -10.81 -24.91
N LYS A 475 6.59 -11.16 -25.08
CA LYS A 475 7.12 -12.49 -24.75
C LYS A 475 7.09 -12.80 -23.25
N ILE A 476 7.49 -11.84 -22.41
CA ILE A 476 7.46 -11.98 -20.95
C ILE A 476 6.00 -12.05 -20.48
N TYR A 477 5.16 -11.15 -20.98
CA TYR A 477 3.77 -11.06 -20.61
C TYR A 477 2.97 -12.31 -20.97
N ALA A 478 3.25 -12.97 -22.10
CA ALA A 478 2.63 -14.25 -22.44
C ALA A 478 2.78 -15.31 -21.33
N LYS A 479 3.91 -15.30 -20.60
CA LYS A 479 4.18 -16.20 -19.47
C LYS A 479 3.61 -15.68 -18.16
N ALA A 480 3.66 -14.37 -17.93
CA ALA A 480 3.26 -13.75 -16.67
C ALA A 480 1.74 -13.55 -16.56
N ARG A 481 1.05 -13.29 -17.67
CA ARG A 481 -0.37 -12.94 -17.74
C ARG A 481 -1.30 -13.92 -16.99
N PRO A 482 -1.12 -15.26 -17.05
CA PRO A 482 -1.94 -16.19 -16.27
C PRO A 482 -1.81 -16.02 -14.75
N ASN A 483 -0.69 -15.45 -14.26
CA ASN A 483 -0.43 -15.26 -12.84
C ASN A 483 -0.93 -13.91 -12.32
N TYR A 484 -1.25 -12.97 -13.21
CA TYR A 484 -1.66 -11.62 -12.82
C TYR A 484 -3.11 -11.53 -12.38
N HIS A 485 -3.37 -10.60 -11.46
CA HIS A 485 -4.73 -10.16 -11.13
C HIS A 485 -5.46 -9.64 -12.37
N SER A 486 -6.78 -9.82 -12.45
CA SER A 486 -7.61 -9.30 -13.55
C SER A 486 -7.41 -7.80 -13.80
N VAL A 487 -7.26 -7.01 -12.73
CA VAL A 487 -6.92 -5.58 -12.77
C VAL A 487 -5.57 -5.35 -13.47
N ALA A 488 -4.51 -6.03 -13.06
CA ALA A 488 -3.19 -5.92 -13.68
C ALA A 488 -3.21 -6.40 -15.14
N VAL A 489 -3.92 -7.49 -15.44
CA VAL A 489 -4.13 -7.98 -16.80
C VAL A 489 -4.78 -6.92 -17.68
N ARG A 490 -5.86 -6.26 -17.21
CA ARG A 490 -6.53 -5.20 -17.99
C ARG A 490 -5.58 -4.05 -18.30
N THR A 491 -4.81 -3.59 -17.32
CA THR A 491 -3.84 -2.50 -17.49
C THR A 491 -2.76 -2.88 -18.51
N VAL A 492 -2.12 -4.03 -18.35
CA VAL A 492 -1.03 -4.45 -19.25
C VAL A 492 -1.55 -4.84 -20.63
N ASP A 493 -2.74 -5.42 -20.74
CA ASP A 493 -3.41 -5.68 -22.02
C ASP A 493 -3.59 -4.39 -22.82
N GLN A 494 -4.05 -3.31 -22.18
CA GLN A 494 -4.20 -2.00 -22.81
C GLN A 494 -2.85 -1.43 -23.25
N MET A 495 -1.84 -1.42 -22.36
CA MET A 495 -0.51 -0.88 -22.65
C MET A 495 0.17 -1.58 -23.84
N LEU A 496 0.06 -2.91 -23.92
CA LEU A 496 0.68 -3.70 -24.99
C LEU A 496 -0.21 -3.82 -26.23
N ALA A 497 -1.45 -3.30 -26.19
CA ALA A 497 -2.49 -3.57 -27.18
C ALA A 497 -2.67 -5.09 -27.43
N TRP A 498 -2.69 -5.86 -26.34
CA TRP A 498 -2.77 -7.31 -26.35
C TRP A 498 -4.11 -7.78 -26.91
N LYS A 499 -4.06 -8.69 -27.89
CA LYS A 499 -5.26 -9.32 -28.47
C LYS A 499 -5.42 -10.73 -27.89
N VAL A 500 -6.60 -11.01 -27.33
CA VAL A 500 -6.95 -12.33 -26.80
C VAL A 500 -6.74 -13.39 -27.89
N GLY A 501 -5.89 -14.39 -27.62
CA GLY A 501 -5.57 -15.47 -28.57
C GLY A 501 -4.33 -15.27 -29.44
N LYS A 502 -3.51 -14.23 -29.25
CA LYS A 502 -2.18 -14.15 -29.90
C LYS A 502 -1.32 -15.35 -29.43
N PRO A 503 -0.82 -16.21 -30.34
CA PRO A 503 0.19 -17.21 -29.98
C PRO A 503 1.47 -16.52 -29.50
N PRO A 504 2.33 -17.20 -28.70
CA PRO A 504 3.61 -16.64 -28.28
C PRO A 504 4.39 -16.17 -29.51
N VAL A 505 4.91 -14.95 -29.46
CA VAL A 505 5.78 -14.41 -30.52
C VAL A 505 7.04 -15.28 -30.54
N SER A 506 7.12 -16.20 -31.48
CA SER A 506 8.34 -16.94 -31.79
C SER A 506 9.25 -16.04 -32.61
N PHE A 507 10.49 -15.87 -32.15
CA PHE A 507 11.59 -15.48 -33.02
C PHE A 507 12.25 -16.73 -33.58
#